data_AF-A0A1P8XL71-F1
#
_entry.id   AF-A0A1P8XL71-F1
#
_cell.length_a   1.000
_cell.length_b   1.000
_cell.length_c   1.000
_cell.angle_alpha   90.00
_cell.angle_beta   90.00
_cell.angle_gamma   90.00
#
_symmetry.space_group_name_H-M   'P 1'
#
loop_
_entity.id
_entity.type
_entity.pdbx_description
1 polymer ?
#
loop_
_entity_poly.entity_id
_entity_poly.type
_entity_poly.pdbx_seq_one_letter_code
_entity_poly.pdbx_strand_id
1 'polypeptide(L)'
;MALSKTWQGRLRRWRGGAHRAGVIALVAAAVFGAVAGCKVFFAPDRPDFIGIAQRERNQQSVVGAFASDFVVAWRTATANQRDSLARFITLPEQGLALPSTPAAVITAPQVGPVLRMGTLDDTELYTAVISVNERPYASAQPTRTFYQVPVSLWNRQPRALDFPAQINDPGPGADFALDYRNALGPDSPVFAVVAGFIRTYLTATNGLDRYVVAGAPLRPIGGYQSAVVSSAATSRSVPEAPAPGEQLHVRATVVAQTSQFATVNLVYPLTLENSGGTWMVAAIDLVPQVGGQSEADPVAKPHS
;
A
#
# COMPACT_ATOMS: atom_id res chain seq x y z
N MET A 1 -38.24 4.83 79.10
CA MET A 1 -38.59 6.19 78.63
C MET A 1 -39.23 6.09 77.26
N ALA A 2 -40.52 6.40 77.14
CA ALA A 2 -41.22 6.39 75.86
C ALA A 2 -40.88 7.68 75.09
N LEU A 3 -40.40 7.55 73.85
CA LEU A 3 -40.19 8.68 72.95
C LEU A 3 -41.52 9.43 72.76
N SER A 4 -41.53 10.74 72.98
CA SER A 4 -42.75 11.54 72.85
C SER A 4 -43.28 11.48 71.42
N LYS A 5 -44.62 11.48 71.26
CA LYS A 5 -45.29 11.34 69.96
C LYS A 5 -44.83 12.36 68.93
N THR A 6 -44.34 13.52 69.35
CA THR A 6 -43.80 14.59 68.49
C THR A 6 -42.44 14.23 67.89
N TRP A 7 -41.53 13.62 68.65
CA TRP A 7 -40.22 13.17 68.15
C TRP A 7 -40.32 11.94 67.25
N GLN A 8 -41.23 11.01 67.54
CA GLN A 8 -41.55 9.90 66.64
C GLN A 8 -42.11 10.39 65.29
N GLY A 9 -42.92 11.46 65.31
CA GLY A 9 -43.44 12.10 64.09
C GLY A 9 -42.38 12.80 63.24
N ARG A 10 -41.34 13.37 63.86
CA ARG A 10 -40.21 14.02 63.15
C ARG A 10 -39.26 12.99 62.53
N LEU A 11 -38.90 11.93 63.27
CA LEU A 11 -38.08 10.83 62.76
C LEU A 11 -38.76 10.09 61.61
N ARG A 12 -40.08 9.85 61.67
CA ARG A 12 -40.85 9.28 60.55
C ARG A 12 -40.85 10.18 59.31
N ARG A 13 -40.98 11.50 59.47
CA ARG A 13 -40.89 12.47 58.37
C ARG A 13 -39.50 12.52 57.73
N TRP A 14 -38.44 12.49 58.54
CA TRP A 14 -37.05 12.46 58.06
C TRP A 14 -36.73 11.16 57.31
N ARG A 15 -37.14 10.01 57.84
CA ARG A 15 -36.94 8.70 57.22
C ARG A 15 -37.71 8.57 55.89
N GLY A 16 -38.91 9.15 55.82
CA GLY A 16 -39.68 9.25 54.57
C GLY A 16 -39.07 10.19 53.53
N GLY A 17 -38.49 11.32 53.96
CA GLY A 17 -37.77 12.25 53.08
C GLY A 17 -36.48 11.64 52.50
N ALA A 18 -35.68 11.00 53.34
CA ALA A 18 -34.45 10.32 52.91
C ALA A 18 -34.73 9.15 51.95
N HIS A 19 -35.79 8.38 52.19
CA HIS A 19 -36.20 7.30 51.28
C HIS A 19 -36.64 7.85 49.91
N ARG A 20 -37.40 8.95 49.88
CA ARG A 20 -37.81 9.58 48.61
C ARG A 20 -36.61 10.12 47.84
N ALA A 21 -35.66 10.76 48.51
CA ALA A 21 -34.43 11.24 47.87
C ALA A 21 -33.59 10.08 47.30
N GLY A 22 -33.46 8.97 48.04
CA GLY A 22 -32.77 7.77 47.57
C GLY A 22 -33.43 7.13 46.36
N VAL A 23 -34.76 7.03 46.34
CA VAL A 23 -35.52 6.51 45.18
C VAL A 23 -35.34 7.43 43.97
N ILE A 24 -35.40 8.75 44.14
CA ILE A 24 -35.18 9.70 43.04
C ILE A 24 -33.77 9.56 42.46
N ALA A 25 -32.75 9.44 43.32
CA ALA A 25 -31.37 9.25 42.86
C ALA A 25 -31.18 7.93 42.09
N LEU A 26 -31.79 6.83 42.55
CA LEU A 26 -31.69 5.53 41.90
C LEU A 26 -32.42 5.52 40.54
N VAL A 27 -33.62 6.12 40.48
CA VAL A 27 -34.37 6.28 39.23
C VAL A 27 -33.58 7.16 38.26
N ALA A 28 -32.98 8.26 38.72
CA ALA A 28 -32.14 9.10 37.87
C ALA A 28 -30.94 8.31 37.32
N ALA A 29 -30.21 7.57 38.16
CA ALA A 29 -29.09 6.73 37.73
C ALA A 29 -29.52 5.65 36.73
N ALA A 30 -30.68 5.01 36.95
CA ALA A 30 -31.23 4.01 36.05
C ALA A 30 -31.64 4.60 34.70
N VAL A 31 -32.24 5.79 34.68
CA VAL A 31 -32.59 6.51 33.45
C VAL A 31 -31.32 6.93 32.69
N PHE A 32 -30.32 7.50 33.36
CA PHE A 32 -29.05 7.85 32.70
C PHE A 32 -28.32 6.61 32.18
N GLY A 33 -28.32 5.50 32.93
CA GLY A 33 -27.77 4.22 32.49
C GLY A 33 -28.51 3.66 31.27
N ALA A 34 -29.85 3.71 31.25
CA ALA A 34 -30.65 3.27 30.12
C ALA A 34 -30.43 4.15 28.88
N VAL A 35 -30.36 5.47 29.04
CA VAL A 35 -30.05 6.40 27.94
C VAL A 35 -28.64 6.17 27.39
N ALA A 36 -27.64 5.95 28.25
CA ALA A 36 -26.29 5.61 27.82
C ALA A 36 -26.24 4.26 27.09
N GLY A 37 -26.95 3.25 27.59
CA GLY A 37 -27.08 1.94 26.95
C GLY A 37 -27.77 2.03 25.57
N CYS A 38 -28.86 2.80 25.47
CA CYS A 38 -29.52 3.09 24.21
C CYS A 38 -28.59 3.82 23.22
N LYS A 39 -27.77 4.78 23.67
CA LYS A 39 -26.77 5.43 22.81
C LYS A 39 -25.81 4.40 22.22
N VAL A 40 -25.20 3.57 23.07
CA VAL A 40 -24.21 2.56 22.62
C VAL A 40 -24.82 1.53 21.68
N PHE A 41 -26.07 1.11 21.93
CA PHE A 41 -26.73 0.09 21.11
C PHE A 41 -27.28 0.62 19.78
N PHE A 42 -27.94 1.79 19.78
CA PHE A 42 -28.58 2.34 18.58
C PHE A 42 -27.67 3.25 17.76
N ALA A 43 -26.68 3.88 18.38
CA ALA A 43 -25.73 4.77 17.73
C ALA A 43 -24.31 4.53 18.28
N PRO A 44 -23.73 3.33 18.03
CA PRO A 44 -22.35 3.06 18.43
C PRO A 44 -21.43 4.09 17.78
N ASP A 45 -20.52 4.67 18.56
CA ASP A 45 -19.47 5.54 18.03
C ASP A 45 -18.56 4.68 17.13
N ARG A 46 -18.75 4.78 15.81
CA ARG A 46 -17.92 4.05 14.83
C ARG A 46 -16.66 4.87 14.56
N PRO A 47 -15.45 4.29 14.71
CA PRO A 47 -14.23 4.98 14.33
C PRO A 47 -14.30 5.37 12.84
N ASP A 48 -13.91 6.61 12.54
CA ASP A 48 -13.76 7.05 11.16
C ASP A 48 -12.46 6.46 10.57
N PHE A 49 -12.54 5.21 10.11
CA PHE A 49 -11.41 4.51 9.52
C PHE A 49 -10.84 5.25 8.31
N ILE A 50 -11.69 5.91 7.52
CA ILE A 50 -11.27 6.65 6.33
C ILE A 50 -10.47 7.90 6.74
N GLY A 51 -10.99 8.69 7.67
CA GLY A 51 -10.29 9.86 8.19
C GLY A 51 -8.98 9.50 8.89
N ILE A 52 -8.94 8.38 9.63
CA ILE A 52 -7.72 7.88 10.27
C ILE A 52 -6.70 7.42 9.23
N ALA A 53 -7.10 6.58 8.27
CA ALA A 53 -6.20 6.09 7.23
C ALA A 53 -5.64 7.22 6.35
N GLN A 54 -6.48 8.20 6.00
CA GLN A 54 -6.06 9.36 5.23
C GLN A 54 -5.09 10.24 6.01
N ARG A 55 -5.33 10.45 7.31
CA ARG A 55 -4.42 11.19 8.19
C ARG A 55 -3.05 10.52 8.28
N GLU A 56 -3.04 9.23 8.58
CA GLU A 56 -1.82 8.43 8.68
C GLU A 56 -1.03 8.45 7.36
N ARG A 57 -1.71 8.24 6.22
CA ARG A 57 -1.08 8.32 4.89
C ARG A 57 -0.45 9.69 4.62
N ASN A 58 -1.14 10.77 4.98
CA ASN A 58 -0.60 12.13 4.82
C ASN A 58 0.62 12.35 5.72
N GLN A 59 0.60 11.86 6.96
CA GLN A 59 1.75 11.96 7.87
C GLN A 59 2.95 11.16 7.35
N GLN A 60 2.74 9.92 6.92
CA GLN A 60 3.77 9.08 6.30
C GLN A 60 4.35 9.71 5.04
N SER A 61 3.53 10.36 4.21
CA SER A 61 3.99 11.07 3.01
C SER A 61 4.92 12.24 3.37
N VAL A 62 4.59 13.03 4.40
CA VAL A 62 5.42 14.15 4.85
C VAL A 62 6.75 13.66 5.43
N VAL A 63 6.69 12.64 6.29
CA VAL A 63 7.87 12.03 6.91
C VAL A 63 8.79 11.42 5.85
N GLY A 64 8.23 10.67 4.90
CA GLY A 64 8.98 10.04 3.82
C GLY A 64 9.70 11.04 2.92
N ALA A 65 9.00 12.10 2.51
CA ALA A 65 9.59 13.18 1.71
C ALA A 65 10.73 13.88 2.47
N PHE A 66 10.52 14.22 3.74
CA PHE A 66 11.54 14.82 4.60
C PHE A 66 12.78 13.93 4.74
N ALA A 67 12.59 12.63 5.02
CA ALA A 67 13.69 11.68 5.17
C ALA A 67 14.48 11.49 3.87
N SER A 68 13.79 11.44 2.73
CA SER A 68 14.40 11.39 1.40
C SER A 68 15.30 12.61 1.16
N ASP A 69 14.78 13.82 1.40
CA ASP A 69 15.55 15.05 1.25
C ASP A 69 16.75 15.10 2.20
N PHE A 70 16.59 14.63 3.43
CA PHE A 70 17.67 14.59 4.40
C PHE A 70 18.81 13.66 3.97
N VAL A 71 18.50 12.45 3.49
CA VAL A 71 19.52 11.51 3.00
C VAL A 71 20.29 12.11 1.82
N VAL A 72 19.60 12.71 0.85
CA VAL A 72 20.26 13.35 -0.30
C VAL A 72 21.14 14.51 0.17
N ALA A 73 20.62 15.40 1.01
CA ALA A 73 21.37 16.53 1.52
C ALA A 73 22.59 16.09 2.33
N TRP A 74 22.44 15.12 3.22
CA TRP A 74 23.52 14.60 4.06
C TRP A 74 24.63 13.92 3.25
N ARG A 75 24.29 13.06 2.28
CA ARG A 75 25.29 12.33 1.47
C ARG A 75 26.04 13.23 0.48
N THR A 76 25.45 14.37 0.11
CA THR A 76 26.05 15.33 -0.83
C THR A 76 26.68 16.54 -0.14
N ALA A 77 26.43 16.73 1.16
CA ALA A 77 26.95 17.86 1.91
C ALA A 77 28.47 17.84 2.01
N THR A 78 29.06 19.02 1.82
CA THR A 78 30.48 19.29 2.06
C THR A 78 30.69 20.05 3.37
N ALA A 79 31.94 20.20 3.80
CA ALA A 79 32.31 20.99 4.97
C ALA A 79 31.73 22.42 4.94
N ASN A 80 31.66 23.05 3.76
CA ASN A 80 31.10 24.39 3.58
C ASN A 80 29.56 24.45 3.66
N GLN A 81 28.90 23.30 3.65
CA GLN A 81 27.45 23.16 3.67
C GLN A 81 26.95 22.58 5.00
N ARG A 82 27.79 22.51 6.04
CA ARG A 82 27.43 21.97 7.36
C ARG A 82 26.13 22.59 7.88
N ASP A 83 26.03 23.91 7.88
CA ASP A 83 24.88 24.61 8.46
C ASP A 83 23.58 24.38 7.67
N SER A 84 23.68 23.98 6.40
CA SER A 84 22.50 23.61 5.60
C SER A 84 21.80 22.36 6.14
N LEU A 85 22.51 21.49 6.88
CA LEU A 85 21.95 20.30 7.51
C LEU A 85 21.13 20.62 8.78
N ALA A 86 21.30 21.82 9.36
CA ALA A 86 20.57 22.26 10.55
C ALA A 86 19.05 22.35 10.33
N ARG A 87 18.60 22.42 9.06
CA ARG A 87 17.17 22.34 8.71
C ARG A 87 16.55 20.97 8.97
N PHE A 88 17.36 19.92 9.01
CA PHE A 88 16.90 18.54 9.17
C PHE A 88 17.12 18.05 10.60
N ILE A 89 18.27 18.35 11.18
CA ILE A 89 18.70 17.80 12.47
C ILE A 89 19.39 18.86 13.31
N THR A 90 19.34 18.70 14.63
CA THR A 90 20.24 19.43 15.53
C THR A 90 21.66 18.94 15.31
N LEU A 91 22.53 19.81 14.79
CA LEU A 91 23.91 19.43 14.51
C LEU A 91 24.70 19.24 15.82
N PRO A 92 25.51 18.19 15.94
CA PRO A 92 26.38 18.03 17.10
C PRO A 92 27.45 19.13 17.07
N GLU A 93 27.78 19.68 18.25
CA GLU A 93 28.78 20.74 18.38
C GLU A 93 30.17 20.28 17.93
N GLN A 94 30.48 19.00 18.11
CA GLN A 94 31.74 18.35 17.73
C GLN A 94 31.45 17.00 17.05
N GLY A 95 32.37 16.49 16.24
CA GLY A 95 32.34 15.11 15.73
C GLY A 95 31.62 14.87 14.39
N LEU A 96 30.86 15.83 13.85
CA LEU A 96 30.39 15.71 12.46
C LEU A 96 31.51 16.08 11.48
N ALA A 97 32.16 15.06 10.92
CA ALA A 97 33.14 15.20 9.86
C ALA A 97 32.46 15.16 8.49
N LEU A 98 32.53 16.26 7.74
CA LEU A 98 32.06 16.33 6.35
C LEU A 98 33.26 16.47 5.41
N PRO A 99 33.22 15.83 4.23
CA PRO A 99 34.30 15.93 3.26
C PRO A 99 34.35 17.31 2.59
N SER A 100 35.50 17.67 2.01
CA SER A 100 35.64 18.92 1.23
C SER A 100 34.94 18.85 -0.13
N THR A 101 34.76 17.65 -0.67
CA THR A 101 34.00 17.33 -1.89
C THR A 101 32.87 16.37 -1.57
N PRO A 102 31.73 16.40 -2.30
CA PRO A 102 30.64 15.47 -2.05
C PRO A 102 31.11 14.01 -2.00
N ALA A 103 30.72 13.26 -0.96
CA ALA A 103 31.16 11.88 -0.76
C ALA A 103 30.64 10.94 -1.86
N ALA A 104 29.50 11.27 -2.44
CA ALA A 104 28.92 10.53 -3.54
C ALA A 104 27.96 11.36 -4.39
N VAL A 105 27.68 10.85 -5.58
CA VAL A 105 26.59 11.29 -6.45
C VAL A 105 25.37 10.44 -6.13
N ILE A 106 24.31 11.09 -5.67
CA ILE A 106 23.04 10.46 -5.31
C ILE A 106 22.03 10.67 -6.43
N THR A 107 21.35 9.60 -6.85
CA THR A 107 20.28 9.63 -7.86
C THR A 107 19.12 8.73 -7.46
N ALA A 108 17.95 8.96 -8.06
CA ALA A 108 16.74 8.16 -7.85
C ALA A 108 16.40 7.88 -6.36
N PRO A 109 16.25 8.90 -5.51
CA PRO A 109 15.82 8.68 -4.14
C PRO A 109 14.37 8.14 -4.14
N GLN A 110 14.13 7.10 -3.36
CA GLN A 110 12.82 6.45 -3.24
C GLN A 110 12.50 6.23 -1.77
N VAL A 111 11.28 6.62 -1.39
CA VAL A 111 10.74 6.39 -0.05
C VAL A 111 10.19 4.96 0.02
N GLY A 112 10.78 4.16 0.89
CA GLY A 112 10.30 2.83 1.25
C GLY A 112 9.27 2.88 2.39
N PRO A 113 9.20 1.84 3.24
CA PRO A 113 8.29 1.83 4.39
C PRO A 113 8.52 3.00 5.34
N VAL A 114 7.42 3.63 5.75
CA VAL A 114 7.40 4.61 6.84
C VAL A 114 6.59 4.02 7.98
N LEU A 115 7.27 3.64 9.04
CA LEU A 115 6.70 2.94 10.18
C LEU A 115 6.50 3.91 11.33
N ARG A 116 5.29 3.97 11.87
CA ARG A 116 5.02 4.68 13.11
C ARG A 116 5.54 3.85 14.29
N MET A 117 6.47 4.42 15.06
CA MET A 117 7.12 3.77 16.19
C MET A 117 6.44 4.05 17.52
N GLY A 118 5.66 5.13 17.60
CA GLY A 118 4.90 5.50 18.80
C GLY A 118 4.62 7.00 18.86
N THR A 119 4.35 7.46 20.07
CA THR A 119 4.18 8.86 20.39
C THR A 119 4.95 9.16 21.67
N LEU A 120 5.64 10.29 21.72
CA LEU A 120 6.28 10.86 22.90
C LEU A 120 5.67 12.25 23.13
N ASP A 121 4.95 12.42 24.24
CA ASP A 121 4.13 13.61 24.51
C ASP A 121 3.18 13.93 23.33
N ASP A 122 3.25 15.14 22.77
CA ASP A 122 2.49 15.58 21.59
C ASP A 122 3.22 15.34 20.26
N THR A 123 4.26 14.49 20.26
CA THR A 123 5.13 14.23 19.10
C THR A 123 5.03 12.79 18.64
N GLU A 124 4.68 12.58 17.38
CA GLU A 124 4.67 11.24 16.79
C GLU A 124 6.07 10.84 16.33
N LEU A 125 6.46 9.60 16.57
CA LEU A 125 7.76 9.06 16.19
C LEU A 125 7.59 8.11 15.02
N TYR A 126 8.42 8.30 14.00
CA TYR A 126 8.45 7.50 12.79
C TYR A 126 9.85 7.02 12.47
N THR A 127 9.92 5.95 11.70
CA THR A 127 11.12 5.48 11.03
C THR A 127 10.81 5.37 9.54
N ALA A 128 11.56 6.08 8.72
CA ALA A 128 11.46 5.98 7.25
C ALA A 128 12.67 5.22 6.70
N VAL A 129 12.43 4.26 5.81
CA VAL A 129 13.48 3.63 5.02
C VAL A 129 13.57 4.34 3.67
N ILE A 130 14.75 4.84 3.33
CA ILE A 130 15.03 5.54 2.08
C ILE A 130 16.03 4.71 1.29
N SER A 131 15.75 4.49 0.00
CA SER A 131 16.71 3.88 -0.90
C SER A 131 17.18 4.89 -1.93
N VAL A 132 18.47 4.84 -2.26
CA VAL A 132 19.11 5.74 -3.22
C VAL A 132 20.07 4.97 -4.11
N ASN A 133 20.28 5.45 -5.33
CA ASN A 133 21.38 5.00 -6.16
C ASN A 133 22.59 5.89 -5.88
N GLU A 134 23.62 5.31 -5.28
CA GLU A 134 24.85 5.97 -4.89
C GLU A 134 26.01 5.54 -5.79
N ARG A 135 26.86 6.49 -6.17
CA ARG A 135 28.11 6.22 -6.88
C ARG A 135 29.19 7.22 -6.48
N PRO A 136 30.47 6.82 -6.46
CA PRO A 136 31.56 7.71 -6.03
C PRO A 136 31.76 8.91 -6.98
N TYR A 137 31.42 8.78 -8.27
CA TYR A 137 31.50 9.84 -9.27
C TYR A 137 30.53 9.57 -10.43
N ALA A 138 30.22 10.58 -11.25
CA ALA A 138 29.12 10.52 -12.22
C ALA A 138 29.19 9.36 -13.23
N SER A 139 30.40 8.96 -13.66
CA SER A 139 30.59 7.85 -14.60
C SER A 139 30.72 6.46 -13.95
N ALA A 140 30.78 6.36 -12.62
CA ALA A 140 30.81 5.08 -11.92
C ALA A 140 29.46 4.37 -12.01
N GLN A 141 29.48 3.04 -11.91
CA GLN A 141 28.28 2.24 -11.80
C GLN A 141 27.55 2.56 -10.48
N PRO A 142 26.22 2.80 -10.51
CA PRO A 142 25.46 3.04 -9.31
C PRO A 142 25.23 1.75 -8.51
N THR A 143 25.38 1.84 -7.20
CA THR A 143 24.98 0.82 -6.24
C THR A 143 23.75 1.32 -5.48
N ARG A 144 22.75 0.46 -5.28
CA ARG A 144 21.58 0.82 -4.48
C ARG A 144 21.89 0.66 -3.00
N THR A 145 21.69 1.73 -2.24
CA THR A 145 21.94 1.76 -0.79
C THR A 145 20.65 2.11 -0.06
N PHE A 146 20.48 1.58 1.15
CA PHE A 146 19.31 1.80 2.00
C PHE A 146 19.72 2.51 3.29
N TYR A 147 18.91 3.48 3.70
CA TYR A 147 19.09 4.25 4.92
C TYR A 147 17.82 4.24 5.75
N GLN A 148 17.97 4.07 7.06
CA GLN A 148 16.92 4.25 8.03
C GLN A 148 17.04 5.64 8.65
N VAL A 149 15.96 6.40 8.65
CA VAL A 149 15.91 7.77 9.19
C VAL A 149 14.86 7.83 10.30
N PRO A 150 15.28 8.05 11.57
CA PRO A 150 14.35 8.30 12.67
C PRO A 150 13.85 9.74 12.60
N VAL A 151 12.53 9.93 12.56
CA VAL A 151 11.88 11.24 12.36
C VAL A 151 10.84 11.46 13.44
N SER A 152 10.85 12.63 14.07
CA SER A 152 9.76 13.13 14.88
C SER A 152 8.84 14.02 14.04
N LEU A 153 7.54 13.93 14.30
CA LEU A 153 6.53 14.76 13.66
C LEU A 153 5.73 15.48 14.75
N TRP A 154 6.02 16.76 14.94
CA TRP A 154 5.32 17.62 15.89
C TRP A 154 4.57 18.70 15.12
N ASN A 155 3.25 18.83 15.30
CA ASN A 155 2.43 19.81 14.57
C ASN A 155 2.64 19.82 13.05
N ARG A 156 2.80 18.62 12.44
CA ARG A 156 3.12 18.41 11.01
C ARG A 156 4.49 18.93 10.55
N GLN A 157 5.38 19.25 11.49
CA GLN A 157 6.75 19.66 11.20
C GLN A 157 7.68 18.47 11.48
N PRO A 158 8.26 17.87 10.43
CA PRO A 158 9.19 16.76 10.60
C PRO A 158 10.57 17.26 11.04
N ARG A 159 11.22 16.53 11.93
CA ARG A 159 12.62 16.74 12.32
C ARG A 159 13.31 15.40 12.50
N ALA A 160 14.57 15.27 12.09
CA ALA A 160 15.33 14.05 12.33
C ALA A 160 15.73 13.98 13.80
N LEU A 161 15.59 12.79 14.39
CA LEU A 161 16.04 12.52 15.75
C LEU A 161 17.53 12.17 15.81
N ASP A 162 18.05 11.57 14.74
CA ASP A 162 19.45 11.18 14.58
C ASP A 162 19.82 11.16 13.09
N PHE A 163 21.12 11.04 12.77
CA PHE A 163 21.61 10.89 11.40
C PHE A 163 21.11 9.57 10.77
N PRO A 164 20.98 9.51 9.43
CA PRO A 164 20.56 8.30 8.76
C PRO A 164 21.57 7.16 8.99
N ALA A 165 21.07 5.99 9.38
CA ALA A 165 21.87 4.77 9.49
C ALA A 165 21.76 3.96 8.20
N GLN A 166 22.88 3.53 7.62
CA GLN A 166 22.86 2.61 6.49
C GLN A 166 22.41 1.22 6.98
N ILE A 167 21.47 0.61 6.24
CA ILE A 167 20.97 -0.74 6.52
C ILE A 167 21.16 -1.64 5.30
N ASN A 168 21.01 -2.94 5.51
CA ASN A 168 21.02 -3.91 4.41
C ASN A 168 19.75 -3.77 3.56
N ASP A 169 19.84 -4.23 2.31
CA ASP A 169 18.68 -4.44 1.44
C ASP A 169 17.67 -5.36 2.17
N PRO A 170 16.34 -5.06 2.15
CA PRO A 170 15.32 -5.98 2.66
C PRO A 170 15.41 -7.40 2.08
N GLY A 171 16.09 -7.59 0.94
CA GLY A 171 16.31 -8.89 0.33
C GLY A 171 15.12 -9.33 -0.53
N PRO A 172 15.25 -10.47 -1.24
CA PRO A 172 14.18 -10.98 -2.08
C PRO A 172 12.99 -11.43 -1.24
N GLY A 173 11.79 -11.27 -1.82
CA GLY A 173 10.56 -11.85 -1.27
C GLY A 173 10.50 -13.36 -1.48
N ALA A 174 9.29 -13.91 -1.44
CA ALA A 174 9.05 -15.32 -1.71
C ALA A 174 8.52 -15.54 -3.13
N ASP A 175 8.85 -16.70 -3.70
CA ASP A 175 8.31 -17.15 -4.98
C ASP A 175 6.97 -17.87 -4.79
N PHE A 176 6.09 -17.73 -5.79
CA PHE A 176 4.77 -18.36 -5.82
C PHE A 176 4.56 -19.10 -7.14
N ALA A 177 4.04 -20.33 -7.07
CA ALA A 177 3.62 -21.06 -8.24
C ALA A 177 2.32 -20.45 -8.82
N LEU A 178 2.32 -20.17 -10.12
CA LEU A 178 1.14 -19.65 -10.81
C LEU A 178 0.20 -20.77 -11.26
N ASP A 179 -1.10 -20.54 -11.20
CA ASP A 179 -2.13 -21.53 -11.50
C ASP A 179 -2.59 -21.44 -12.96
N TYR A 180 -1.67 -21.57 -13.92
CA TYR A 180 -2.00 -21.60 -15.37
C TYR A 180 -1.46 -22.89 -16.01
N ARG A 181 -2.16 -23.99 -15.77
CA ARG A 181 -1.66 -25.35 -16.05
C ARG A 181 -2.11 -25.90 -17.41
N ASN A 182 -3.10 -25.29 -18.04
CA ASN A 182 -3.73 -25.81 -19.23
C ASN A 182 -3.25 -25.00 -20.44
N ALA A 183 -2.29 -25.52 -21.19
CA ALA A 183 -1.76 -24.83 -22.37
C ALA A 183 -2.85 -24.66 -23.45
N LEU A 184 -2.90 -23.46 -24.05
CA LEU A 184 -3.75 -23.18 -25.20
C LEU A 184 -2.97 -23.44 -26.49
N GLY A 185 -3.52 -24.30 -27.34
CA GLY A 185 -3.03 -24.48 -28.70
C GLY A 185 -3.33 -23.25 -29.59
N PRO A 186 -2.54 -23.03 -30.65
CA PRO A 186 -2.73 -21.90 -31.57
C PRO A 186 -4.08 -21.93 -32.30
N ASP A 187 -4.66 -23.12 -32.48
CA ASP A 187 -5.97 -23.32 -33.13
C ASP A 187 -7.16 -23.05 -32.18
N SER A 188 -6.91 -22.73 -30.90
CA SER A 188 -7.96 -22.45 -29.93
C SER A 188 -8.64 -21.10 -30.23
N PRO A 189 -9.99 -21.03 -30.22
CA PRO A 189 -10.72 -19.75 -30.32
C PRO A 189 -10.31 -18.77 -29.22
N VAL A 190 -10.02 -19.27 -28.01
CA VAL A 190 -9.54 -18.47 -26.88
C VAL A 190 -8.17 -17.86 -27.20
N PHE A 191 -7.27 -18.64 -27.80
CA PHE A 191 -5.95 -18.14 -28.23
C PHE A 191 -6.08 -17.05 -29.29
N ALA A 192 -6.97 -17.22 -30.27
CA ALA A 192 -7.21 -16.22 -31.31
C ALA A 192 -7.72 -14.88 -30.74
N VAL A 193 -8.63 -14.92 -29.77
CA VAL A 193 -9.12 -13.72 -29.07
C VAL A 193 -7.99 -13.02 -28.34
N VAL A 194 -7.19 -13.76 -27.58
CA VAL A 194 -6.04 -13.22 -26.83
C VAL A 194 -5.00 -12.62 -27.78
N ALA A 195 -4.67 -13.31 -28.87
CA ALA A 195 -3.71 -12.81 -29.86
C ALA A 195 -4.21 -11.53 -30.56
N GLY A 196 -5.49 -11.49 -30.93
CA GLY A 196 -6.13 -10.31 -31.50
C GLY A 196 -6.16 -9.11 -30.55
N PHE A 197 -6.54 -9.35 -29.29
CA PHE A 197 -6.49 -8.36 -28.22
C PHE A 197 -5.08 -7.81 -28.05
N ILE A 198 -4.07 -8.66 -27.82
CA ILE A 198 -2.69 -8.23 -27.58
C ILE A 198 -2.15 -7.41 -28.74
N ARG A 199 -2.37 -7.87 -29.98
CA ARG A 199 -1.91 -7.16 -31.17
C ARG A 199 -2.54 -5.76 -31.24
N THR A 200 -3.86 -5.65 -31.17
CA THR A 200 -4.57 -4.37 -31.30
C THR A 200 -4.28 -3.45 -30.11
N TYR A 201 -4.23 -4.00 -28.90
CA TYR A 201 -3.94 -3.28 -27.66
C TYR A 201 -2.53 -2.65 -27.67
N LEU A 202 -1.51 -3.42 -28.02
CA LEU A 202 -0.10 -2.96 -27.98
C LEU A 202 0.33 -2.14 -29.20
N THR A 203 -0.29 -2.34 -30.36
CA THR A 203 0.07 -1.60 -31.59
C THR A 203 -0.83 -0.42 -31.88
N ALA A 204 -1.90 -0.23 -31.09
CA ALA A 204 -2.97 0.74 -31.37
C ALA A 204 -3.59 0.60 -32.78
N THR A 205 -3.57 -0.61 -33.33
CA THR A 205 -4.29 -0.93 -34.57
C THR A 205 -5.80 -1.00 -34.30
N ASN A 206 -6.61 -0.63 -35.28
CA ASN A 206 -8.08 -0.71 -35.20
C ASN A 206 -8.59 -2.12 -34.89
N GLY A 207 -9.78 -2.21 -34.30
CA GLY A 207 -10.50 -3.48 -34.06
C GLY A 207 -10.32 -4.09 -32.67
N LEU A 208 -9.83 -3.33 -31.68
CA LEU A 208 -9.74 -3.78 -30.28
C LEU A 208 -11.12 -4.16 -29.70
N ASP A 209 -12.15 -3.42 -30.09
CA ASP A 209 -13.56 -3.59 -29.72
C ASP A 209 -14.10 -5.00 -30.03
N ARG A 210 -13.47 -5.72 -30.96
CA ARG A 210 -13.85 -7.09 -31.36
C ARG A 210 -13.37 -8.15 -30.37
N TYR A 211 -12.41 -7.81 -29.52
CA TYR A 211 -11.77 -8.73 -28.59
C TYR A 211 -12.03 -8.38 -27.13
N VAL A 212 -12.79 -7.32 -26.85
CA VAL A 212 -12.99 -6.76 -25.51
C VAL A 212 -14.48 -6.73 -25.20
N VAL A 213 -14.84 -7.08 -23.96
CA VAL A 213 -16.23 -6.99 -23.48
C VAL A 213 -16.71 -5.53 -23.55
N ALA A 214 -17.93 -5.32 -24.05
CA ALA A 214 -18.50 -3.98 -24.15
C ALA A 214 -18.52 -3.27 -22.78
N GLY A 215 -17.98 -2.05 -22.73
CA GLY A 215 -17.90 -1.25 -21.50
C GLY A 215 -16.68 -1.54 -20.62
N ALA A 216 -15.83 -2.52 -20.95
CA ALA A 216 -14.58 -2.72 -20.23
C ALA A 216 -13.67 -1.49 -20.37
N PRO A 217 -12.95 -1.08 -19.31
CA PRO A 217 -12.09 0.09 -19.30
C PRO A 217 -10.73 -0.15 -20.01
N LEU A 218 -10.73 -0.91 -21.10
CA LEU A 218 -9.54 -1.27 -21.87
C LEU A 218 -9.47 -0.42 -23.14
N ARG A 219 -8.36 0.31 -23.32
CA ARG A 219 -8.09 1.15 -24.49
C ARG A 219 -6.74 0.80 -25.07
N PRO A 220 -6.53 0.88 -26.39
CA PRO A 220 -5.23 0.58 -26.97
C PRO A 220 -4.16 1.53 -26.39
N ILE A 221 -2.98 0.99 -26.08
CA ILE A 221 -1.86 1.75 -25.53
C ILE A 221 -0.83 2.14 -26.59
N GLY A 222 -0.71 1.35 -27.65
CA GLY A 222 0.32 1.59 -28.67
C GLY A 222 1.75 1.45 -28.12
N GLY A 223 2.72 2.08 -28.82
CA GLY A 223 4.13 2.08 -28.42
C GLY A 223 4.96 0.92 -28.96
N TYR A 224 4.31 -0.09 -29.55
CA TYR A 224 4.97 -1.22 -30.19
C TYR A 224 4.66 -1.27 -31.70
N GLN A 225 5.68 -1.63 -32.48
CA GLN A 225 5.56 -1.85 -33.92
C GLN A 225 4.83 -3.17 -34.22
N SER A 226 5.07 -4.20 -33.41
CA SER A 226 4.40 -5.51 -33.51
C SER A 226 4.32 -6.18 -32.16
N ALA A 227 3.31 -7.03 -31.96
CA ALA A 227 3.19 -7.89 -30.79
C ALA A 227 2.60 -9.25 -31.20
N VAL A 228 3.24 -10.32 -30.75
CA VAL A 228 2.86 -11.71 -31.06
C VAL A 228 2.79 -12.51 -29.76
N VAL A 229 1.70 -13.23 -29.55
CA VAL A 229 1.56 -14.17 -28.44
C VAL A 229 2.40 -15.42 -28.75
N SER A 230 3.43 -15.68 -27.95
CA SER A 230 4.32 -16.84 -28.12
C SER A 230 3.79 -18.08 -27.40
N SER A 231 3.09 -17.91 -26.29
CA SER A 231 2.41 -18.98 -25.57
C SER A 231 1.25 -18.43 -24.74
N ALA A 232 0.23 -19.25 -24.49
CA ALA A 232 -0.83 -18.91 -23.55
C ALA A 232 -1.28 -20.16 -22.79
N ALA A 233 -1.68 -19.99 -21.54
CA ALA A 233 -2.22 -21.07 -20.71
C ALA A 233 -3.35 -20.56 -19.81
N THR A 234 -4.28 -21.44 -19.46
CA THR A 234 -5.46 -21.11 -18.65
C THR A 234 -5.42 -21.80 -17.29
N SER A 235 -6.13 -21.22 -16.32
CA SER A 235 -6.18 -21.77 -14.96
C SER A 235 -6.97 -23.06 -14.85
N ARG A 236 -8.00 -23.20 -15.68
CA ARG A 236 -8.78 -24.43 -15.84
C ARG A 236 -8.94 -24.78 -17.32
N SER A 237 -9.31 -26.01 -17.62
CA SER A 237 -9.69 -26.42 -18.97
C SER A 237 -10.77 -25.50 -19.54
N VAL A 238 -10.65 -25.18 -20.83
CA VAL A 238 -11.66 -24.36 -21.52
C VAL A 238 -12.98 -25.16 -21.57
N PRO A 239 -14.09 -24.64 -21.03
CA PRO A 239 -15.39 -25.30 -21.11
C PRO A 239 -15.83 -25.45 -22.57
N GLU A 240 -16.39 -26.61 -22.94
CA GLU A 240 -16.92 -26.84 -24.29
C GLU A 240 -18.17 -25.98 -24.59
N ALA A 241 -19.01 -25.78 -23.57
CA ALA A 241 -20.24 -24.98 -23.66
C ALA A 241 -20.29 -23.96 -22.49
N PRO A 242 -19.50 -22.88 -22.56
CA PRO A 242 -19.47 -21.88 -21.50
C PRO A 242 -20.80 -21.14 -21.41
N ALA A 243 -21.28 -20.90 -20.18
CA ALA A 243 -22.46 -20.09 -19.95
C ALA A 243 -22.18 -18.59 -20.23
N PRO A 244 -23.17 -17.78 -20.63
CA PRO A 244 -22.99 -16.34 -20.73
C PRO A 244 -22.50 -15.74 -19.39
N GLY A 245 -21.49 -14.87 -19.44
CA GLY A 245 -20.84 -14.29 -18.26
C GLY A 245 -19.83 -15.22 -17.59
N GLU A 246 -19.62 -16.45 -18.09
CA GLU A 246 -18.62 -17.34 -17.52
C GLU A 246 -17.21 -16.80 -17.75
N GLN A 247 -16.38 -16.86 -16.70
CA GLN A 247 -15.03 -16.31 -16.72
C GLN A 247 -13.95 -17.38 -16.85
N LEU A 248 -12.87 -17.02 -17.55
CA LEU A 248 -11.68 -17.85 -17.75
C LEU A 248 -10.43 -16.98 -17.60
N HIS A 249 -9.53 -17.38 -16.71
CA HIS A 249 -8.24 -16.70 -16.55
C HIS A 249 -7.20 -17.28 -17.50
N VAL A 250 -6.53 -16.41 -18.24
CA VAL A 250 -5.51 -16.75 -19.23
C VAL A 250 -4.24 -15.96 -18.96
N ARG A 251 -3.09 -16.62 -18.98
CA ARG A 251 -1.78 -15.96 -18.95
C ARG A 251 -1.14 -16.07 -20.33
N ALA A 252 -0.95 -14.94 -20.99
CA ALA A 252 -0.31 -14.86 -22.30
C ALA A 252 1.14 -14.38 -22.15
N THR A 253 2.08 -15.08 -22.79
CA THR A 253 3.45 -14.62 -23.02
C THR A 253 3.52 -13.98 -24.39
N VAL A 254 4.08 -12.78 -24.47
CA VAL A 254 4.07 -11.95 -25.67
C VAL A 254 5.49 -11.52 -26.00
N VAL A 255 5.85 -11.64 -27.27
CA VAL A 255 7.06 -11.06 -27.84
C VAL A 255 6.64 -9.83 -28.62
N ALA A 256 7.07 -8.65 -28.17
CA ALA A 256 6.77 -7.37 -28.81
C ALA A 256 8.04 -6.72 -29.34
N GLN A 257 7.88 -5.89 -30.37
CA GLN A 257 8.96 -5.12 -30.96
C GLN A 257 8.67 -3.63 -30.80
N THR A 258 9.62 -2.87 -30.26
CA THR A 258 9.51 -1.41 -30.13
C THR A 258 9.68 -0.72 -31.49
N SER A 259 9.39 0.57 -31.56
CA SER A 259 9.66 1.40 -32.75
C SER A 259 11.15 1.49 -33.12
N GLN A 260 12.04 1.13 -32.19
CA GLN A 260 13.49 1.06 -32.41
C GLN A 260 13.96 -0.37 -32.74
N PHE A 261 13.03 -1.26 -33.11
CA PHE A 261 13.27 -2.66 -33.45
C PHE A 261 13.82 -3.53 -32.31
N ALA A 262 13.82 -3.03 -31.07
CA ALA A 262 14.22 -3.82 -29.90
C ALA A 262 13.09 -4.80 -29.53
N THR A 263 13.47 -6.05 -29.28
CA THR A 263 12.54 -7.09 -28.82
C THR A 263 12.39 -7.04 -27.30
N VAL A 264 11.14 -7.08 -26.82
CA VAL A 264 10.80 -7.17 -25.41
C VAL A 264 9.82 -8.32 -25.14
N ASN A 265 9.98 -8.97 -24.00
CA ASN A 265 9.06 -9.99 -23.53
C ASN A 265 8.08 -9.37 -22.54
N LEU A 266 6.78 -9.57 -22.79
CA LEU A 266 5.70 -9.11 -21.92
C LEU A 266 4.86 -10.31 -21.49
N VAL A 267 4.18 -10.17 -20.35
CA VAL A 267 3.26 -11.18 -19.84
C VAL A 267 1.96 -10.49 -19.45
N TYR A 268 0.84 -11.05 -19.88
CA TYR A 268 -0.49 -10.53 -19.61
C TYR A 268 -1.35 -11.60 -18.93
N PRO A 269 -1.62 -11.47 -17.62
CA PRO A 269 -2.73 -12.19 -17.00
C PRO A 269 -4.03 -11.48 -17.36
N LEU A 270 -4.98 -12.24 -17.92
CA LEU A 270 -6.22 -11.74 -18.49
C LEU A 270 -7.40 -12.50 -17.90
N THR A 271 -8.47 -11.77 -17.61
CA THR A 271 -9.79 -12.36 -17.41
C THR A 271 -10.56 -12.26 -18.71
N LEU A 272 -10.97 -13.40 -19.24
CA LEU A 272 -11.89 -13.51 -20.36
C LEU A 272 -13.29 -13.82 -19.84
N GLU A 273 -14.30 -13.32 -20.54
CA GLU A 273 -15.71 -13.57 -20.26
C GLU A 273 -16.41 -14.06 -21.53
N ASN A 274 -17.33 -15.02 -21.38
CA ASN A 274 -18.18 -15.44 -22.48
C ASN A 274 -19.32 -14.41 -22.70
N SER A 275 -19.23 -13.65 -23.78
CA SER A 275 -20.27 -12.72 -24.21
C SER A 275 -21.14 -13.37 -25.28
N GLY A 276 -22.21 -14.05 -24.84
CA GLY A 276 -23.22 -14.61 -25.73
C GLY A 276 -22.69 -15.66 -26.72
N GLY A 277 -21.77 -16.51 -26.29
CA GLY A 277 -21.18 -17.60 -27.10
C GLY A 277 -19.78 -17.32 -27.64
N THR A 278 -19.26 -16.09 -27.50
CA THR A 278 -17.87 -15.75 -27.89
C THR A 278 -17.07 -15.30 -26.67
N TRP A 279 -15.84 -15.79 -26.54
CA TRP A 279 -14.91 -15.30 -25.53
C TRP A 279 -14.43 -13.89 -25.87
N MET A 280 -14.40 -13.01 -24.87
CA MET A 280 -13.90 -11.64 -24.98
C MET A 280 -13.07 -11.29 -23.75
N VAL A 281 -12.09 -10.40 -23.89
CA VAL A 281 -11.26 -9.93 -22.77
C VAL A 281 -12.06 -8.93 -21.95
N ALA A 282 -12.28 -9.24 -20.68
CA ALA A 282 -12.96 -8.37 -19.73
C ALA A 282 -11.97 -7.47 -18.97
N ALA A 283 -10.80 -8.00 -18.61
CA ALA A 283 -9.80 -7.28 -17.82
C ALA A 283 -8.38 -7.80 -18.05
N ILE A 284 -7.40 -6.95 -17.71
CA ILE A 284 -6.04 -7.35 -17.39
C ILE A 284 -5.99 -7.50 -15.87
N ASP A 285 -5.61 -8.67 -15.38
CA ASP A 285 -5.66 -8.97 -13.95
C ASP A 285 -4.57 -8.19 -13.21
N LEU A 286 -4.95 -7.60 -12.07
CA LEU A 286 -3.99 -6.89 -11.21
C LEU A 286 -3.00 -7.83 -10.53
N VAL A 287 -3.42 -9.08 -10.29
CA VAL A 287 -2.61 -10.15 -9.72
C VAL A 287 -2.89 -11.42 -10.54
N PRO A 288 -1.87 -12.15 -11.00
CA PRO A 288 -2.07 -13.42 -11.69
C PRO A 288 -2.68 -14.47 -10.75
N GLN A 289 -3.30 -15.51 -11.31
CA GLN A 289 -3.80 -16.64 -10.52
C GLN A 289 -2.62 -17.36 -9.85
N VAL A 290 -2.67 -17.49 -8.53
CA VAL A 290 -1.67 -18.19 -7.70
C VAL A 290 -2.24 -19.55 -7.29
N GLY A 291 -1.41 -20.60 -7.33
CA GLY A 291 -1.82 -21.96 -7.00
C GLY A 291 -2.23 -22.16 -5.54
N GLY A 292 -3.18 -23.07 -5.30
CA GLY A 292 -3.73 -23.38 -3.98
C GLY A 292 -2.77 -24.07 -2.99
N GLN A 293 -1.59 -24.52 -3.42
CA GLN A 293 -0.49 -24.85 -2.51
C GLN A 293 0.37 -23.61 -2.32
N SER A 294 -0.17 -22.71 -1.49
CA SER A 294 0.37 -21.38 -1.22
C SER A 294 1.43 -21.40 -0.12
N GLU A 295 2.42 -22.30 -0.22
CA GLU A 295 3.61 -22.18 0.61
C GLU A 295 4.60 -21.28 -0.13
N ALA A 296 4.85 -20.11 0.46
CA ALA A 296 5.79 -19.14 -0.04
C ALA A 296 7.20 -19.74 0.07
N ASP A 297 7.89 -19.95 -1.06
CA ASP A 297 9.26 -20.47 -1.04
C ASP A 297 10.25 -19.29 -0.93
N PRO A 298 11.00 -19.14 0.17
CA PRO A 298 11.99 -18.09 0.27
C PRO A 298 13.04 -18.23 -0.83
N VAL A 299 13.34 -17.16 -1.54
CA VAL A 299 14.37 -17.20 -2.59
C VAL A 299 15.71 -17.58 -1.96
N ALA A 300 16.18 -18.80 -2.26
CA ALA A 300 17.30 -19.43 -1.56
C ALA A 300 18.69 -18.81 -1.84
N LYS A 301 18.80 -17.73 -2.63
CA LYS A 301 20.06 -17.01 -2.87
C LYS A 301 19.85 -15.50 -3.05
N PRO A 302 20.49 -14.64 -2.24
CA PRO A 302 20.63 -13.24 -2.60
C PRO A 302 21.51 -13.13 -3.86
N HIS A 303 21.08 -12.30 -4.82
CA HIS A 303 21.96 -11.88 -5.91
C HIS A 303 23.17 -11.16 -5.27
N SER A 304 24.36 -11.74 -5.47
CA SER A 304 25.64 -11.19 -5.02
C SER A 304 26.04 -9.97 -5.84
#